data_AF-Q9PC97-F1
#
_entry.id   AF-Q9PC97-F1
#
_cell.length_a   1.000
_cell.length_b   1.000
_cell.length_c   1.000
_cell.angle_alpha   90.00
_cell.angle_beta   90.00
_cell.angle_gamma   90.00
#
_symmetry.space_group_name_H-M   'P 1'
#
loop_
_entity.id
_entity.type
_entity.pdbx_description
1 polymer ?
#
loop_
_entity_poly.entity_id
_entity_poly.type
_entity_poly.pdbx_seq_one_letter_code
_entity_poly.pdbx_strand_id
1 'polypeptide(L)'
;MSAHLSIHPNLDGEVFLGRVGHGRSVEMLNDQSEVSVVSGVPVTDQGKSCNPSPRIDLLFAGIEEIVKDLILAKRKLEELDFRAFDIEMFKRRSGISSAILDAEIKLFHLSQDIKSVHIQRLIKAMRYV
;
A
#
# COMPACT_ATOMS: atom_id res chain seq x y z
N MET A 1 -23.90 -18.88 -25.15
CA MET A 1 -23.47 -19.82 -24.09
C MET A 1 -23.06 -18.98 -22.90
N SER A 2 -23.86 -19.02 -21.83
CA SER A 2 -23.71 -18.21 -20.62
C SER A 2 -23.02 -19.06 -19.56
N ALA A 3 -21.94 -18.58 -18.95
CA ALA A 3 -21.28 -19.29 -17.86
C ALA A 3 -21.90 -18.85 -16.53
N HIS A 4 -22.45 -19.82 -15.82
CA HIS A 4 -23.05 -19.67 -14.50
C HIS A 4 -21.91 -19.62 -13.46
N LEU A 5 -21.75 -18.48 -12.78
CA LEU A 5 -20.77 -18.32 -11.71
C LEU A 5 -21.47 -18.56 -10.37
N SER A 6 -21.18 -19.69 -9.73
CA SER A 6 -21.64 -19.95 -8.35
C SER A 6 -20.55 -19.52 -7.37
N ILE A 7 -20.88 -18.56 -6.50
CA ILE A 7 -20.02 -18.08 -5.42
C ILE A 7 -20.46 -18.76 -4.12
N HIS A 8 -19.58 -19.57 -3.52
CA HIS A 8 -19.72 -20.00 -2.13
C HIS A 8 -18.79 -19.14 -1.27
N PRO A 9 -19.29 -18.45 -0.22
CA PRO A 9 -18.42 -17.82 0.75
C PRO A 9 -17.95 -18.86 1.76
N ASN A 10 -16.64 -18.97 1.97
CA ASN A 10 -16.12 -19.54 3.21
C ASN A 10 -15.23 -18.48 3.88
N LEU A 11 -15.39 -18.39 5.19
CA LEU A 11 -14.60 -17.54 6.07
C LEU A 11 -13.14 -17.99 5.99
N ASP A 12 -12.22 -17.04 6.15
CA ASP A 12 -10.76 -17.22 6.17
C ASP A 12 -10.04 -17.00 4.82
N GLY A 13 -10.37 -15.89 4.15
CA GLY A 13 -9.40 -14.82 3.84
C GLY A 13 -8.09 -15.07 3.08
N GLU A 14 -7.86 -16.19 2.37
CA GLU A 14 -6.72 -16.33 1.44
C GLU A 14 -7.16 -16.76 0.02
N VAL A 15 -6.96 -15.88 -0.97
CA VAL A 15 -7.19 -16.15 -2.39
C VAL A 15 -5.88 -16.57 -3.03
N PHE A 16 -5.61 -17.87 -3.11
CA PHE A 16 -4.53 -18.40 -3.93
C PHE A 16 -5.00 -18.60 -5.37
N LEU A 17 -4.48 -17.77 -6.29
CA LEU A 17 -4.67 -17.93 -7.72
C LEU A 17 -3.70 -19.00 -8.27
N GLY A 18 -3.99 -20.27 -8.01
CA GLY A 18 -3.20 -21.40 -8.53
C GLY A 18 -3.84 -22.04 -9.77
N ARG A 19 -3.24 -21.86 -10.96
CA ARG A 19 -3.60 -22.62 -12.17
C ARG A 19 -3.31 -24.11 -11.95
N VAL A 20 -4.31 -24.97 -12.19
CA VAL A 20 -4.10 -26.42 -12.31
C VAL A 20 -3.62 -26.73 -13.73
N GLY A 21 -2.36 -27.16 -13.85
CA GLY A 21 -1.77 -27.71 -15.06
C GLY A 21 -1.22 -29.11 -14.78
N HIS A 22 -1.73 -30.09 -15.53
CA HIS A 22 -1.41 -31.52 -15.51
C HIS A 22 0.08 -31.89 -15.38
N GLY A 23 0.39 -32.93 -14.59
CA GLY A 23 1.60 -33.73 -14.83
C GLY A 23 2.19 -34.49 -13.64
N ARG A 24 1.95 -35.81 -13.62
CA ARG A 24 2.85 -36.92 -13.20
C ARG A 24 3.41 -36.99 -11.76
N SER A 25 2.98 -38.06 -11.08
CA SER A 25 3.76 -39.06 -10.31
C SER A 25 4.85 -38.59 -9.36
N VAL A 26 4.62 -38.75 -8.05
CA VAL A 26 5.68 -38.79 -7.03
C VAL A 26 5.74 -40.21 -6.47
N GLU A 27 6.72 -40.97 -6.93
CA GLU A 27 7.14 -42.21 -6.29
C GLU A 27 7.92 -41.91 -5.01
N MET A 28 7.76 -42.81 -4.05
CA MET A 28 8.31 -42.82 -2.70
C MET A 28 9.85 -42.86 -2.64
N LEU A 29 10.37 -42.71 -1.40
CA LEU A 29 11.59 -43.25 -0.78
C LEU A 29 12.28 -42.10 0.00
N ASN A 30 12.76 -42.20 1.24
CA ASN A 30 12.93 -43.30 2.19
C ASN A 30 13.36 -42.64 3.52
N ASP A 31 12.98 -43.24 4.64
CA ASP A 31 13.42 -42.91 5.99
C ASP A 31 14.94 -43.07 6.17
N GLN A 32 15.56 -42.20 6.97
CA GLN A 32 16.25 -42.56 8.23
C GLN A 32 17.24 -41.48 8.70
N SER A 33 17.05 -41.08 9.97
CA SER A 33 18.09 -40.84 10.98
C SER A 33 19.29 -39.96 10.59
N GLU A 34 19.34 -38.73 11.13
CA GLU A 34 20.53 -38.28 11.85
C GLU A 34 20.21 -37.14 12.83
N VAL A 35 20.66 -37.35 14.06
CA VAL A 35 20.56 -36.46 15.21
C VAL A 35 21.32 -35.16 14.91
N SER A 36 20.65 -34.02 15.02
CA SER A 36 21.36 -32.74 15.14
C SER A 36 20.68 -31.88 16.21
N VAL A 37 21.33 -31.86 17.36
CA VAL A 37 21.06 -30.99 18.51
C VAL A 37 21.16 -29.53 18.05
N VAL A 38 20.02 -28.86 17.89
CA VAL A 38 20.00 -27.39 17.74
C VAL A 38 19.46 -26.77 19.01
N SER A 39 20.42 -26.36 19.83
CA SER A 39 20.41 -25.29 20.84
C SER A 39 19.06 -24.61 21.06
N GLY A 40 18.41 -24.95 22.18
CA GLY A 40 17.39 -24.10 22.79
C GLY A 40 18.04 -22.82 23.30
N VAL A 41 18.11 -21.78 22.46
CA VAL A 41 18.42 -20.43 22.90
C VAL A 41 17.15 -19.87 23.53
N PRO A 42 17.13 -19.54 24.83
CA PRO A 42 16.00 -18.86 25.42
C PRO A 42 15.88 -17.49 24.75
N VAL A 43 14.68 -17.16 24.26
CA VAL A 43 14.35 -15.83 23.76
C VAL A 43 14.35 -14.88 24.97
N THR A 44 15.54 -14.43 25.37
CA THR A 44 15.69 -13.36 26.33
C THR A 44 15.30 -12.05 25.66
N ASP A 45 14.16 -11.53 26.12
CA ASP A 45 13.79 -10.13 26.27
C ASP A 45 14.45 -9.16 25.28
N GLN A 46 13.88 -9.10 24.08
CA GLN A 46 14.17 -7.99 23.18
C GLN A 46 13.16 -6.90 23.46
N GLY A 47 13.51 -6.03 24.41
CA GLY A 47 12.94 -4.69 24.54
C GLY A 47 12.99 -4.02 23.17
N LYS A 48 11.86 -4.06 22.45
CA LYS A 48 11.72 -3.45 21.13
C LYS A 48 11.70 -1.95 21.31
N SER A 49 12.90 -1.37 21.32
CA SER A 49 13.12 0.04 21.04
C SER A 49 12.32 0.42 19.80
N CYS A 50 11.38 1.33 20.00
CA CYS A 50 10.49 1.83 18.96
C CYS A 50 11.26 2.84 18.11
N ASN A 51 12.17 2.34 17.27
CA ASN A 51 12.73 3.17 16.21
C ASN A 51 11.57 3.59 15.28
N PRO A 52 11.49 4.87 14.86
CA PRO A 52 10.57 5.25 13.80
C PRO A 52 10.84 4.35 12.60
N SER A 53 9.79 3.68 12.11
CA SER A 53 9.94 2.66 11.08
C SER A 53 10.40 3.34 9.80
N PRO A 54 11.52 2.93 9.17
CA PRO A 54 11.97 3.48 7.88
C PRO A 54 10.89 3.47 6.78
N ARG A 55 9.86 2.63 6.95
CA ARG A 55 8.69 2.54 6.08
C ARG A 55 7.76 3.75 6.16
N ILE A 56 7.65 4.42 7.32
CA ILE A 56 6.77 5.59 7.47
C ILE A 56 7.39 6.83 6.84
N ASP A 57 8.70 7.00 6.98
CA ASP A 57 9.44 8.09 6.35
C ASP A 57 9.39 7.95 4.82
N LEU A 58 9.56 6.72 4.31
CA LEU A 58 9.39 6.42 2.88
C LEU A 58 7.98 6.76 2.37
N LEU A 59 6.95 6.49 3.18
CA LEU A 59 5.57 6.81 2.82
C LEU A 59 5.34 8.32 2.74
N PHE A 60 5.86 9.10 3.71
CA PHE A 60 5.77 10.55 3.65
C PHE A 60 6.55 11.14 2.47
N ALA A 61 7.75 10.62 2.19
CA ALA A 61 8.52 11.03 1.02
C ALA A 61 7.75 10.74 -0.28
N GLY A 62 7.12 9.56 -0.39
CA GLY A 62 6.28 9.24 -1.56
C GLY A 62 5.09 10.19 -1.72
N ILE A 63 4.39 10.53 -0.63
CA ILE A 63 3.30 11.52 -0.66
C ILE A 63 3.82 12.89 -1.10
N GLU A 64 4.97 13.31 -0.59
CA GLU A 64 5.59 14.60 -0.93
C GLU A 64 5.92 14.70 -2.41
N GLU A 65 6.52 13.66 -3.00
CA GLU A 65 6.84 13.62 -4.42
C GLU A 65 5.57 13.69 -5.29
N ILE A 66 4.51 12.95 -4.94
CA ILE A 66 3.23 13.03 -5.66
C ILE A 66 2.66 14.45 -5.60
N VAL A 67 2.72 15.11 -4.43
CA VAL A 67 2.24 16.51 -4.30
C VAL A 67 3.07 17.45 -5.18
N LYS A 68 4.39 17.30 -5.25
CA LYS A 68 5.24 18.09 -6.16
C LYS A 68 4.83 17.89 -7.61
N ASP A 69 4.58 16.66 -8.02
CA ASP A 69 4.14 16.32 -9.38
C ASP A 69 2.77 16.93 -9.71
N LEU A 70 1.82 16.91 -8.76
CA LEU A 70 0.52 17.55 -8.92
C LEU A 70 0.63 19.08 -9.08
N ILE A 71 1.45 19.72 -8.25
CA ILE A 71 1.72 21.17 -8.34
C ILE A 71 2.37 21.51 -9.69
N LEU A 72 3.31 20.69 -10.14
CA LEU A 72 3.94 20.84 -11.45
C LEU A 72 2.92 20.70 -12.58
N ALA A 73 2.07 19.67 -12.53
CA ALA A 73 1.01 19.44 -13.51
C ALA A 73 0.04 20.63 -13.58
N LYS A 74 -0.34 21.18 -12.42
CA LYS A 74 -1.17 22.40 -12.34
C LYS A 74 -0.49 23.59 -12.99
N ARG A 75 0.78 23.84 -12.67
CA ARG A 75 1.55 24.94 -13.29
C ARG A 75 1.64 24.77 -14.80
N LYS A 76 1.91 23.55 -15.29
CA LYS A 76 1.92 23.25 -16.72
C LYS A 76 0.57 23.45 -17.37
N LEU A 77 -0.52 23.07 -16.70
CA LEU A 77 -1.88 23.39 -17.14
C LEU A 77 -2.15 24.90 -17.17
N GLU A 78 -1.54 25.68 -16.30
CA GLU A 78 -1.67 27.15 -16.30
C GLU A 78 -0.87 27.80 -17.44
N GLU A 79 0.30 27.25 -17.78
CA GLU A 79 1.17 27.70 -18.87
C GLU A 79 0.60 27.44 -20.27
N LEU A 80 -0.26 26.44 -20.42
CA LEU A 80 -0.94 26.19 -21.69
C LEU A 80 -1.80 27.41 -22.05
N ASP A 81 -1.49 28.04 -23.19
CA ASP A 81 -2.23 29.22 -23.65
C ASP A 81 -3.60 28.81 -24.19
N PHE A 82 -4.62 28.99 -23.34
CA PHE A 82 -6.00 28.62 -23.68
C PHE A 82 -6.82 29.73 -24.33
N ARG A 83 -6.21 30.84 -24.75
CA ARG A 83 -6.92 31.99 -25.33
C ARG A 83 -7.71 31.70 -26.61
N ALA A 84 -7.50 30.54 -27.24
CA ALA A 84 -8.13 30.14 -28.49
C ALA A 84 -9.29 29.14 -28.37
N PHE A 85 -9.74 28.79 -27.16
CA PHE A 85 -10.64 27.64 -27.00
C PHE A 85 -12.10 27.94 -26.71
N ASP A 86 -12.97 27.00 -27.12
CA ASP A 86 -14.41 27.03 -26.88
C ASP A 86 -14.79 26.74 -25.41
N ILE A 87 -16.09 26.88 -25.12
CA ILE A 87 -16.68 26.66 -23.78
C ILE A 87 -16.44 25.23 -23.27
N GLU A 88 -16.38 24.22 -24.13
CA GLU A 88 -16.18 22.83 -23.74
C GLU A 88 -14.75 22.61 -23.23
N MET A 89 -13.76 23.15 -23.95
CA MET A 89 -12.36 23.16 -23.54
C MET A 89 -12.15 23.89 -22.20
N PHE A 90 -12.81 25.02 -21.98
CA PHE A 90 -12.78 25.71 -20.68
C PHE A 90 -13.30 24.80 -19.56
N LYS A 91 -14.44 24.13 -19.77
CA LYS A 91 -15.00 23.17 -18.79
C LYS A 91 -14.06 22.01 -18.53
N ARG A 92 -13.43 21.43 -19.56
CA ARG A 92 -12.44 20.35 -19.39
C ARG A 92 -11.25 20.82 -18.58
N ARG A 93 -10.68 21.99 -18.89
CA ARG A 93 -9.58 22.59 -18.12
C ARG A 93 -9.95 22.78 -16.65
N SER A 94 -11.13 23.35 -16.40
CA SER A 94 -11.64 23.52 -15.04
C SER A 94 -11.75 22.17 -14.32
N GLY A 95 -12.28 21.15 -15.00
CA GLY A 95 -12.38 19.79 -14.45
C GLY A 95 -11.03 19.19 -14.08
N ILE A 96 -10.02 19.32 -14.94
CA ILE A 96 -8.65 18.86 -14.66
C ILE A 96 -8.07 19.61 -13.45
N SER A 97 -8.20 20.94 -13.43
CA SER A 97 -7.71 21.76 -12.31
C SER A 97 -8.36 21.38 -10.98
N SER A 98 -9.69 21.17 -10.99
CA SER A 98 -10.43 20.70 -9.82
C SER A 98 -10.00 19.30 -9.37
N ALA A 99 -9.73 18.37 -10.30
CA ALA A 99 -9.27 17.03 -9.96
C ALA A 99 -7.86 17.04 -9.34
N ILE A 100 -6.96 17.91 -9.82
CA ILE A 100 -5.62 18.08 -9.24
C ILE A 100 -5.75 18.61 -7.80
N LEU A 101 -6.54 19.67 -7.59
CA LEU A 101 -6.77 20.24 -6.26
C LEU A 101 -7.39 19.22 -5.29
N ASP A 102 -8.37 18.44 -5.75
CA ASP A 102 -8.99 17.37 -4.96
C ASP A 102 -7.98 16.30 -4.56
N ALA A 103 -7.08 15.91 -5.47
CA ALA A 103 -6.01 14.96 -5.16
C ALA A 103 -5.01 15.53 -4.12
N GLU A 104 -4.60 16.80 -4.26
CA GLU A 104 -3.73 17.48 -3.28
C GLU A 104 -4.37 17.48 -1.88
N ILE A 105 -5.66 17.82 -1.78
CA ILE A 105 -6.41 17.84 -0.52
C ILE A 105 -6.49 16.43 0.08
N LYS A 106 -6.80 15.41 -0.72
CA LYS A 106 -6.87 14.01 -0.25
C LYS A 106 -5.53 13.51 0.25
N LEU A 107 -4.43 13.83 -0.43
CA LEU A 107 -3.08 13.47 0.02
C LEU A 107 -2.70 14.19 1.31
N PHE A 108 -3.08 15.46 1.45
CA PHE A 108 -2.91 16.19 2.71
C PHE A 108 -3.62 15.48 3.87
N HIS A 109 -4.91 15.16 3.72
CA HIS A 109 -5.67 14.47 4.76
C HIS A 109 -5.09 13.09 5.09
N LEU A 110 -4.75 12.30 4.06
CA LEU A 110 -4.10 11.00 4.24
C LEU A 110 -2.81 11.13 5.07
N SER A 111 -1.99 12.15 4.79
CA SER A 111 -0.76 12.39 5.54
C SER A 111 -1.05 12.68 7.03
N GLN A 112 -2.11 13.42 7.35
CA GLN A 112 -2.49 13.72 8.73
C GLN A 112 -3.03 12.47 9.44
N ASP A 113 -3.82 11.66 8.77
CA ASP A 113 -4.36 10.41 9.32
C ASP A 113 -3.25 9.43 9.65
N ILE A 114 -2.26 9.26 8.76
CA ILE A 114 -1.08 8.42 9.00
C ILE A 114 -0.29 8.93 10.21
N LYS A 115 -0.04 10.25 10.30
CA LYS A 115 0.67 10.86 11.45
C LYS A 115 -0.07 10.59 12.75
N SER A 116 -1.38 10.80 12.77
CA SER A 116 -2.24 10.59 13.93
C SER A 116 -2.16 9.14 14.41
N VAL A 117 -2.35 8.17 13.52
CA VAL A 117 -2.27 6.74 13.87
C VAL A 117 -0.87 6.36 14.37
N HIS A 118 0.19 6.90 13.76
CA HIS A 118 1.56 6.62 14.20
C HIS A 118 1.83 7.14 15.61
N ILE A 119 1.44 8.39 15.91
CA ILE A 119 1.57 8.99 17.23
C ILE A 119 0.75 8.22 18.27
N GLN A 120 -0.48 7.84 17.96
CA GLN A 120 -1.32 7.04 18.86
C GLN A 120 -0.67 5.69 19.20
N ARG A 121 -0.07 5.02 18.20
CA ARG A 121 0.66 3.76 18.42
C ARG A 121 1.89 3.97 19.30
N LEU A 122 2.66 5.05 19.07
CA LEU A 122 3.82 5.38 19.88
C LEU A 122 3.43 5.66 21.34
N ILE A 123 2.41 6.50 21.58
CA ILE A 123 1.88 6.77 22.92
C ILE A 123 1.43 5.48 23.59
N LYS A 124 0.72 4.61 22.86
CA LYS A 124 0.29 3.31 23.40
C LYS A 124 1.48 2.46 23.80
N ALA A 125 2.52 2.36 22.98
CA ALA A 125 3.72 1.60 23.29
C ALA A 125 4.46 2.14 24.54
N MET A 126 4.55 3.46 24.69
CA MET A 126 5.21 4.11 25.84
C MET A 126 4.45 3.94 27.16
N ARG A 127 3.13 3.73 27.15
CA ARG A 127 2.35 3.48 28.39
C ARG A 127 2.56 2.08 28.99
N TYR A 128 3.15 1.16 28.24
CA TYR A 128 3.45 -0.20 28.71
C TYR A 128 4.93 -0.36 29.13
N VAL A 129 5.69 0.74 29.20
CA VAL A 129 7.05 0.84 29.72
C VAL A 129 6.99 1.61 31.03
#